data_AF-A0ABD1XTQ7-F1
#
_entry.id   AF-A0ABD1XTQ7-F1
#
_cell.length_a   1.000
_cell.length_b   1.000
_cell.length_c   1.000
_cell.angle_alpha   90.00
_cell.angle_beta   90.00
_cell.angle_gamma   90.00
#
_symmetry.space_group_name_H-M   'P 1'
#
loop_
_entity.id
_entity.type
_entity.pdbx_description
1 polymer ?
#
loop_
_entity_poly.entity_id
_entity_poly.type
_entity_poly.pdbx_seq_one_letter_code
_entity_poly.pdbx_strand_id
1 'polypeptide(L)'
;MSVTHFRRGNWDVYIGRHSAGARRAGIPASACIWGNPFAMRDERDDHERAEVVAKYERWLLDPKQDAMVQLSRRELKGKCLACWCSPKQCHGDVLAWVANVESIVEINRRRMELGIREVVHSGDVQ
;
A
#
# COMPACT_ATOMS: atom_id res chain seq x y z
N MET A 1 -0.19 -12.92 -7.72
CA MET A 1 -1.36 -12.03 -7.90
C MET A 1 -0.87 -10.68 -8.39
N SER A 2 -1.64 -10.02 -9.26
CA SER A 2 -1.19 -8.85 -10.01
C SER A 2 -1.87 -7.56 -9.55
N VAL A 3 -1.11 -6.47 -9.53
CA VAL A 3 -1.68 -5.11 -9.56
C VAL A 3 -1.95 -4.77 -11.02
N THR A 4 -3.21 -4.48 -11.37
CA THR A 4 -3.58 -4.05 -12.73
C THR A 4 -3.82 -2.54 -12.79
N HIS A 5 -3.73 -1.99 -14.00
CA HIS A 5 -4.18 -0.65 -14.25
C HIS A 5 -5.70 -0.57 -14.05
N PHE A 6 -6.24 0.38 -13.26
CA PHE A 6 -7.66 0.36 -12.88
C PHE A 6 -8.65 0.44 -14.04
N ARG A 7 -8.25 1.04 -15.16
CA ARG A 7 -9.06 1.07 -16.40
C ARG A 7 -8.90 -0.17 -17.28
N ARG A 8 -8.12 -1.15 -16.87
CA ARG A 8 -7.78 -2.35 -17.64
C ARG A 8 -8.13 -3.60 -16.85
N GLY A 9 -8.88 -4.49 -17.50
CA GLY A 9 -9.21 -5.81 -16.96
C GLY A 9 -10.13 -5.78 -15.73
N ASN A 10 -10.34 -6.98 -15.17
CA ASN A 10 -11.14 -7.18 -13.96
C ASN A 10 -10.25 -7.03 -12.72
N TRP A 11 -10.79 -6.40 -11.69
CA TRP A 11 -10.14 -6.17 -10.41
C TRP A 11 -11.18 -6.19 -9.29
N ASP A 12 -10.73 -6.49 -8.08
CA ASP A 12 -11.62 -6.64 -6.92
C ASP A 12 -11.62 -5.40 -6.04
N VAL A 13 -10.46 -4.74 -5.89
CA VAL A 13 -10.30 -3.58 -5.00
C VAL A 13 -9.50 -2.48 -5.68
N TYR A 14 -10.06 -1.27 -5.71
CA TYR A 14 -9.31 -0.07 -6.05
C TYR A 14 -8.43 0.36 -4.88
N ILE A 15 -7.14 0.58 -5.14
CA ILE A 15 -6.15 0.94 -4.10
C ILE A 15 -5.49 2.30 -4.37
N GLY A 16 -5.95 3.03 -5.39
CA GLY A 16 -5.42 4.35 -5.73
C GLY A 16 -5.97 5.47 -4.83
N ARG A 17 -5.49 6.68 -5.08
CA ARG A 17 -6.00 7.90 -4.43
C ARG A 17 -7.36 8.30 -5.00
N HIS A 18 -8.10 9.12 -4.26
CA HIS A 18 -9.32 9.79 -4.72
C HIS A 18 -9.01 10.94 -5.71
N SER A 19 -8.36 10.59 -6.81
CA SER A 19 -7.96 11.47 -7.91
C SER A 19 -9.17 11.91 -8.76
N ALA A 20 -8.96 12.88 -9.66
CA ALA A 20 -9.99 13.22 -10.66
C ALA A 20 -10.36 12.00 -11.53
N GLY A 21 -9.39 11.14 -11.85
CA GLY A 21 -9.63 9.89 -12.59
C GLY A 21 -10.51 8.91 -11.81
N ALA A 22 -10.27 8.76 -10.51
CA ALA A 22 -11.09 7.91 -9.63
C ALA A 22 -12.52 8.43 -9.50
N ARG A 23 -12.68 9.74 -9.27
CA ARG A 23 -13.98 10.40 -9.18
C ARG A 23 -14.82 10.23 -10.45
N ARG A 24 -14.21 10.44 -11.62
CA ARG A 24 -14.88 10.25 -12.92
C ARG A 24 -15.28 8.79 -13.17
N ALA A 25 -14.59 7.84 -12.53
CA ALA A 25 -14.91 6.42 -12.60
C ALA A 25 -15.93 5.98 -11.53
N GLY A 26 -16.51 6.91 -10.76
CA GLY A 26 -17.49 6.59 -9.71
C GLY A 26 -16.89 5.94 -8.47
N ILE A 27 -15.57 5.99 -8.28
CA ILE A 27 -14.91 5.39 -7.13
C ILE A 27 -15.06 6.33 -5.92
N PRO A 28 -15.67 5.88 -4.81
CA PRO A 28 -15.87 6.72 -3.64
C PRO A 28 -14.57 6.94 -2.86
N ALA A 29 -14.50 8.04 -2.12
CA ALA A 29 -13.35 8.36 -1.26
C ALA A 29 -13.06 7.26 -0.22
N SER A 30 -14.10 6.59 0.30
CA SER A 30 -13.97 5.46 1.23
C SER A 30 -13.24 4.25 0.65
N ALA A 31 -13.24 4.09 -0.68
CA ALA A 31 -12.46 3.03 -1.35
C ALA A 31 -10.98 3.40 -1.52
N CYS A 32 -10.58 4.66 -1.28
CA CYS A 32 -9.24 5.17 -1.57
C CYS A 32 -8.30 5.17 -0.36
N ILE A 33 -8.69 4.50 0.74
CA ILE A 33 -7.92 4.43 2.00
C ILE A 33 -6.53 3.79 1.83
N TRP A 34 -6.33 3.02 0.76
CA TRP A 34 -5.09 2.32 0.43
C TRP A 34 -4.08 3.17 -0.34
N GLY A 35 -4.51 4.34 -0.82
CA GLY A 35 -3.71 5.20 -1.70
C GLY A 35 -2.40 5.62 -1.04
N ASN A 36 -1.31 5.64 -1.82
CA ASN A 36 -0.03 6.18 -1.37
C ASN A 36 -0.19 7.64 -0.92
N PRO A 37 0.16 8.07 0.31
CA PRO A 37 0.06 9.48 0.70
C PRO A 37 1.18 10.36 0.09
N PHE A 38 2.25 9.78 -0.46
CA PHE A 38 3.37 10.49 -1.08
C PHE A 38 3.18 10.68 -2.59
N ALA A 39 3.09 11.93 -3.03
CA ALA A 39 2.82 12.29 -4.42
C ALA A 39 4.10 12.37 -5.24
N MET A 40 4.06 11.92 -6.50
CA MET A 40 5.08 12.25 -7.49
C MET A 40 4.79 13.64 -8.07
N ARG A 41 5.83 14.32 -8.54
CA ARG A 41 5.75 15.58 -9.30
C ARG A 41 5.75 15.31 -10.80
N ASP A 42 6.56 14.35 -11.28
CA ASP A 42 6.53 13.88 -12.67
C ASP A 42 6.21 12.38 -12.72
N GLU A 43 5.07 12.00 -13.29
CA GLU A 43 4.65 10.60 -13.43
C GLU A 43 5.57 9.77 -14.36
N ARG A 44 6.41 10.45 -15.16
CA ARG A 44 7.36 9.82 -16.09
C ARG A 44 8.73 9.59 -15.46
N ASP A 45 9.02 10.21 -14.31
CA ASP A 45 10.27 10.02 -13.60
C ASP A 45 10.25 8.71 -12.81
N ASP A 46 10.96 7.71 -13.31
CA ASP A 46 11.04 6.40 -12.68
C ASP A 46 11.90 6.40 -11.39
N HIS A 47 12.79 7.38 -11.20
CA HIS A 47 13.52 7.55 -9.95
C HIS A 47 12.61 8.10 -8.86
N GLU A 48 11.86 9.17 -9.14
CA GLU A 48 10.87 9.72 -8.20
C GLU A 48 9.79 8.69 -7.86
N ARG A 49 9.38 7.87 -8.84
CA ARG A 49 8.49 6.72 -8.62
C ARG A 49 9.04 5.74 -7.59
N ALA A 50 10.31 5.33 -7.74
CA ALA A 50 10.96 4.43 -6.80
C ALA A 50 11.04 5.05 -5.40
N GLU A 51 11.33 6.34 -5.30
CA GLU A 51 11.34 7.04 -4.02
C GLU A 51 9.98 7.05 -3.33
N VAL A 52 8.90 7.40 -4.03
CA VAL A 52 7.56 7.46 -3.40
C VAL A 52 7.02 6.09 -3.05
N VAL A 53 7.39 5.03 -3.78
CA VAL A 53 7.05 3.65 -3.44
C VAL A 53 7.85 3.19 -2.21
N ALA A 54 9.14 3.51 -2.12
CA ALA A 54 9.94 3.21 -0.94
C ALA A 54 9.46 3.98 0.30
N LYS A 55 9.02 5.25 0.14
CA LYS A 55 8.38 6.02 1.22
C LYS A 55 7.08 5.37 1.66
N TYR A 56 6.27 4.89 0.72
CA TYR A 56 5.04 4.17 1.01
C TYR A 56 5.29 2.89 1.80
N GLU A 57 6.29 2.09 1.41
CA GLU A 57 6.67 0.87 2.12
C GLU A 57 7.04 1.18 3.57
N ARG A 58 7.94 2.15 3.79
CA ARG A 58 8.33 2.55 5.14
C ARG A 58 7.14 3.08 5.96
N TRP A 59 6.26 3.87 5.35
CA TRP A 59 5.08 4.39 6.01
C TRP A 59 4.10 3.28 6.41
N LEU A 60 3.76 2.38 5.48
CA LEU A 60 2.82 1.29 5.72
C LEU A 60 3.36 0.32 6.78
N LEU A 61 4.67 0.09 6.80
CA LEU A 61 5.32 -0.80 7.75
C LEU A 61 5.68 -0.13 9.09
N ASP A 62 5.49 1.17 9.25
CA ASP A 62 5.63 1.84 10.54
C ASP A 62 4.65 1.23 11.56
N PRO A 63 5.05 0.99 12.83
CA PRO A 63 4.16 0.45 13.85
C PRO A 63 2.87 1.27 14.05
N LYS A 64 2.90 2.58 13.78
CA LYS A 64 1.70 3.44 13.82
C LYS A 64 0.66 3.07 12.76
N GLN A 65 1.04 2.35 11.71
CA GLN A 65 0.15 1.84 10.67
C GLN A 65 -0.24 0.37 10.87
N ASP A 66 0.01 -0.23 12.03
CA ASP A 66 -0.28 -1.66 12.22
C ASP A 66 -1.75 -2.01 11.95
N ALA A 67 -2.69 -1.15 12.34
CA ALA A 67 -4.11 -1.31 12.00
C ALA A 67 -4.36 -1.38 10.48
N MET A 68 -3.66 -0.58 9.68
CA MET A 68 -3.73 -0.63 8.21
C MET A 68 -3.10 -1.92 7.66
N VAL A 69 -2.01 -2.40 8.27
CA VAL A 69 -1.40 -3.69 7.94
C VAL A 69 -2.38 -4.83 8.19
N GLN A 70 -2.98 -4.92 9.38
CA GLN A 70 -3.97 -5.96 9.70
C GLN A 70 -5.20 -5.87 8.78
N LEU A 71 -5.67 -4.66 8.49
CA LEU A 71 -6.78 -4.42 7.57
C LEU A 71 -6.44 -4.91 6.16
N SER A 72 -5.24 -4.61 5.65
CA SER A 72 -4.80 -5.06 4.32
C SER A 72 -4.74 -6.59 4.21
N ARG A 73 -4.24 -7.26 5.26
CA ARG A 73 -4.18 -8.73 5.33
C ARG A 73 -5.55 -9.38 5.31
N ARG A 74 -6.53 -8.78 5.97
CA ARG A 74 -7.89 -9.31 5.99
C ARG A 74 -8.64 -9.02 4.69
N GLU A 75 -8.56 -7.79 4.19
CA GLU A 75 -9.43 -7.32 3.12
C GLU A 75 -8.85 -7.51 1.72
N LEU A 76 -7.53 -7.65 1.59
CA LEU A 76 -6.85 -7.69 0.28
C LEU A 76 -6.20 -9.03 -0.03
N LYS A 77 -6.13 -9.98 0.92
CA LYS A 77 -5.56 -11.32 0.67
C LYS A 77 -6.29 -11.99 -0.48
N GLY A 78 -5.54 -12.47 -1.46
CA GLY A 78 -6.09 -13.16 -2.63
C GLY A 78 -6.66 -12.26 -3.74
N LYS A 79 -6.77 -10.94 -3.53
CA LYS A 79 -7.49 -10.04 -4.44
C LYS A 79 -6.62 -9.47 -5.56
N CYS A 80 -7.23 -9.23 -6.72
CA CYS A 80 -6.67 -8.42 -7.80
C CYS A 80 -6.84 -6.93 -7.47
N LEU A 81 -5.71 -6.23 -7.30
CA LEU A 81 -5.69 -4.82 -6.90
C LEU A 81 -5.60 -3.91 -8.12
N ALA A 82 -6.34 -2.80 -8.10
CA ALA A 82 -6.36 -1.82 -9.18
C ALA A 82 -5.73 -0.49 -8.78
N CYS A 83 -4.74 -0.04 -9.54
CA CYS A 83 -4.12 1.28 -9.39
C CYS A 83 -3.94 1.96 -10.74
N TRP A 84 -3.80 3.29 -10.78
CA TRP A 84 -3.43 4.00 -12.01
C TRP A 84 -1.96 3.79 -12.40
N CYS A 85 -1.07 3.58 -11.42
CA CYS A 85 0.37 3.49 -11.67
C CYS A 85 0.81 2.21 -12.40
N SER A 86 0.08 1.11 -12.24
CA SER A 86 0.38 -0.16 -12.92
C SER A 86 0.28 0.01 -14.45
N PRO A 87 1.17 -0.58 -15.27
CA PRO A 87 2.11 -1.66 -14.93
C PRO A 87 3.50 -1.19 -14.47
N LYS A 88 3.74 0.12 -14.36
CA LYS A 88 4.97 0.61 -13.73
C LYS A 88 4.95 0.28 -12.24
N GLN A 89 6.12 0.36 -11.60
CA GLN A 89 6.26 0.18 -10.15
C GLN A 89 5.18 0.96 -9.39
N CYS A 90 4.51 0.27 -8.48
CA CYS A 90 3.30 0.75 -7.84
C CYS A 90 3.35 0.47 -6.33
N HIS A 91 2.74 1.34 -5.54
CA HIS A 91 2.55 1.08 -4.10
C HIS A 91 1.67 -0.16 -3.85
N GLY A 92 0.86 -0.54 -4.84
CA GLY A 92 0.07 -1.76 -4.84
C GLY A 92 0.92 -3.02 -4.73
N ASP A 93 2.17 -3.01 -5.20
CA ASP A 93 3.07 -4.15 -5.10
C ASP A 93 3.43 -4.42 -3.63
N VAL A 94 3.63 -3.35 -2.86
CA VAL A 94 3.86 -3.41 -1.41
C VAL A 94 2.60 -3.90 -0.68
N LEU A 95 1.43 -3.34 -0.98
CA LEU A 95 0.16 -3.79 -0.39
C LEU A 95 -0.12 -5.26 -0.68
N ALA A 96 0.09 -5.68 -1.93
CA ALA A 96 -0.09 -7.07 -2.34
C ALA A 96 0.86 -8.00 -1.58
N TRP A 97 2.11 -7.60 -1.37
CA TRP A 97 3.04 -8.35 -0.53
C TRP A 97 2.54 -8.45 0.92
N VAL A 98 2.24 -7.33 1.58
CA VAL A 98 1.74 -7.32 2.98
C VAL A 98 0.48 -8.19 3.13
N ALA A 99 -0.45 -8.10 2.18
CA ALA A 99 -1.71 -8.82 2.23
C ALA A 99 -1.56 -10.34 2.07
N ASN A 100 -0.51 -10.80 1.38
CA ASN A 100 -0.37 -12.21 0.99
C ASN A 100 0.78 -12.96 1.68
N VAL A 101 1.69 -12.29 2.41
CA VAL A 101 2.66 -13.01 3.25
C VAL A 101 1.96 -13.85 4.31
N GLU A 102 2.43 -15.07 4.51
CA GLU A 102 1.71 -16.05 5.32
C GLU A 102 1.74 -15.72 6.82
N SER A 103 2.78 -15.02 7.28
CA SER A 103 2.95 -14.69 8.69
C SER A 103 3.35 -13.24 8.95
N ILE A 104 2.98 -12.73 10.13
CA ILE A 104 3.44 -11.41 10.62
C ILE A 104 4.96 -11.37 10.84
N VAL A 105 5.60 -12.54 11.01
CA VAL A 105 7.06 -12.67 11.17
C VAL A 105 7.79 -12.16 9.94
N GLU A 106 7.26 -12.37 8.74
CA GLU A 106 7.86 -11.85 7.49
C GLU A 106 7.77 -10.32 7.42
N ILE A 107 6.67 -9.76 7.88
CA ILE A 107 6.48 -8.31 7.99
C ILE A 107 7.48 -7.72 8.99
N ASN A 108 7.64 -8.36 10.15
CA ASN A 108 8.59 -7.92 11.18
C ASN A 108 10.04 -8.01 10.69
N ARG A 109 10.40 -9.06 9.94
CA ARG A 109 11.72 -9.15 9.29
C ARG A 109 11.96 -7.97 8.34
N ARG A 110 10.95 -7.64 7.52
CA ARG A 110 11.05 -6.50 6.60
C ARG A 110 11.17 -5.17 7.33
N ARG A 111 10.44 -4.99 8.44
CA ARG A 111 10.59 -3.82 9.33
C ARG A 111 12.04 -3.69 9.82
N MET A 112 12.65 -4.79 10.27
CA MET A 112 14.04 -4.82 10.73
C MET A 112 15.03 -4.48 9.61
N GLU A 113 14.86 -5.03 8.40
CA GLU A 113 15.68 -4.69 7.22
C GLU A 113 15.60 -3.20 6.85
N LEU A 114 14.43 -2.59 7.05
CA LEU A 114 14.20 -1.16 6.82
C LEU A 114 14.67 -0.28 7.98
N GLY A 115 15.18 -0.87 9.06
CA GLY A 115 15.61 -0.15 10.27
C GLY A 115 14.47 0.45 11.09
N ILE A 116 13.23 -0.04 10.89
CA ILE A 116 12.04 0.41 11.61
C ILE A 116 12.01 -0.30 12.97
N ARG A 117 12.32 0.43 14.04
CA ARG A 117 12.29 -0.10 15.42
C ARG A 117 10.85 -0.16 15.93
N GLU A 118 10.53 -1.17 16.74
CA GLU A 118 9.24 -1.25 17.45
C GLU A 118 9.01 0.01 18.29
N VAL A 119 7.80 0.56 18.21
CA VAL A 119 7.36 1.56 19.18
C VAL A 119 7.03 0.76 20.44
N VAL A 120 7.95 0.73 21.40
CA VAL A 120 7.64 0.27 22.75
C VAL A 120 6.53 1.16 23.26
N HIS A 121 5.30 0.65 23.31
CA HIS A 121 4.23 1.32 24.01
C HIS A 121 4.57 1.24 25.50
N SER A 122 5.06 2.32 26.07
CA SER A 122 5.13 2.53 27.51
C SER A 122 3.70 2.52 28.05
N GLY A 123 3.18 1.34 28.37
CA GLY A 123 1.79 1.14 28.77
C GLY A 123 1.56 -0.01 29.75
N ASP A 124 2.60 -0.72 30.17
CA ASP A 124 2.51 -1.71 31.26
C ASP A 124 3.47 -1.30 32.39
N VAL A 125 3.09 -0.27 33.14
CA VAL A 125 3.49 -0.16 34.54
C VAL A 125 2.24 -0.49 35.33
N GLN A 126 2.35 -1.57 36.09
CA GLN A 126 1.41 -2.10 37.06
C GLN A 126 0.76 -1.02 37.94
#